data_AF-A0A3Q8UBS3-F1
#
_entry.id   AF-A0A3Q8UBS3-F1
#
_cell.length_a   1.000
_cell.length_b   1.000
_cell.length_c   1.000
_cell.angle_alpha   90.00
_cell.angle_beta   90.00
_cell.angle_gamma   90.00
#
_symmetry.space_group_name_H-M   'P 1'
#
loop_
_entity.id
_entity.type
_entity.pdbx_description
1 polymer ?
#
loop_
_entity_poly.entity_id
_entity_poly.type
_entity_poly.pdbx_seq_one_letter_code
_entity_poly.pdbx_strand_id
1 'polypeptide(L)'
;MSNFLKQNFGDKLRSRNGLSVLTSSITAEVIGIYFSAHWCPGCKTFTPILSNVYNTAQKSNKSFEIIYVSHDRSSAQFEEYYKTMPWLALPFDSTLKSILSSKHQIKGIPTLILTKRDGTIISNNKKDVLDPSFINSLPTQNNNAIQENLEELIVQFISDTKFDTSFTYLSLKTITNVFSNIIKNPGVVKYLKLNKTSTAFKNKLNDVNIIKILTFCGFKETAEYFIFENIEDITSLKQHYEILTNILESFNSED
;
A
#
# COMPACT_ATOMS: atom_id res chain seq x y z
N MET A 1 5.71 11.10 19.49
CA MET A 1 6.62 11.13 18.32
C MET A 1 6.03 12.05 17.26
N SER A 2 6.79 13.03 16.79
CA SER A 2 6.37 13.94 15.71
C SER A 2 6.15 13.13 14.42
N ASN A 3 4.92 13.14 13.87
CA ASN A 3 4.63 12.53 12.57
C ASN A 3 5.17 13.46 11.47
N PHE A 4 6.46 13.33 11.15
CA PHE A 4 7.17 14.13 10.14
C PHE A 4 6.37 14.24 8.84
N LEU A 5 5.82 13.13 8.36
CA LEU A 5 5.03 13.12 7.12
C LEU A 5 3.82 14.03 7.22
N LYS A 6 3.03 13.89 8.29
CA LYS A 6 1.83 14.72 8.50
C LYS A 6 2.17 16.21 8.64
N GLN A 7 3.27 16.54 9.31
CA GLN A 7 3.70 17.94 9.47
C GLN A 7 4.17 18.57 8.16
N ASN A 8 4.78 17.80 7.27
CA ASN A 8 5.39 18.32 6.05
C ASN A 8 4.46 18.19 4.83
N PHE A 9 3.55 17.23 4.82
CA PHE A 9 2.67 16.92 3.68
C PHE A 9 1.16 17.03 4.00
N GLY A 10 0.80 17.28 5.26
CA GLY A 10 -0.59 17.40 5.71
C GLY A 10 -1.25 16.05 5.93
N ASP A 11 -2.57 16.06 6.14
CA ASP A 11 -3.35 14.85 6.43
C ASP A 11 -3.50 13.91 5.24
N LYS A 12 -3.47 14.49 4.04
CA LYS A 12 -3.85 13.83 2.81
C LYS A 12 -2.89 14.17 1.69
N LEU A 13 -2.43 13.13 1.03
CA LEU A 13 -1.73 13.17 -0.24
C LEU A 13 -2.69 12.74 -1.35
N ARG A 14 -2.20 12.82 -2.58
CA ARG A 14 -2.93 12.42 -3.77
C ARG A 14 -2.18 11.32 -4.50
N SER A 15 -2.90 10.31 -4.96
CA SER A 15 -2.39 9.29 -5.88
C SER A 15 -2.62 9.68 -7.34
N ARG A 16 -1.94 8.97 -8.24
CA ARG A 16 -2.01 9.20 -9.69
C ARG A 16 -3.44 9.18 -10.26
N ASN A 17 -4.31 8.33 -9.72
CA ASN A 17 -5.71 8.23 -10.14
C ASN A 17 -6.63 9.30 -9.54
N GLY A 18 -6.08 10.28 -8.82
CA GLY A 18 -6.84 11.37 -8.21
C GLY A 18 -7.43 11.04 -6.84
N LEU A 19 -7.20 9.85 -6.30
CA LEU A 19 -7.69 9.49 -4.97
C LEU A 19 -6.89 10.19 -3.88
N SER A 20 -7.57 10.50 -2.78
CA SER A 20 -6.95 10.99 -1.57
C SER A 20 -6.39 9.83 -0.76
N VAL A 21 -5.12 9.90 -0.40
CA VAL A 21 -4.40 8.91 0.42
C VAL A 21 -4.10 9.55 1.76
N LEU A 22 -4.42 8.88 2.87
CA LEU A 22 -4.07 9.37 4.19
C LEU A 22 -2.55 9.35 4.35
N THR A 23 -1.94 10.47 4.71
CA THR A 23 -0.49 10.54 4.92
C THR A 23 -0.02 9.56 6.01
N SER A 24 -0.89 9.25 6.97
CA SER A 24 -0.62 8.27 8.03
C SER A 24 -0.54 6.81 7.53
N SER A 25 -1.10 6.48 6.37
CA SER A 25 -1.03 5.13 5.81
C SER A 25 0.29 4.84 5.09
N ILE A 26 1.16 5.84 4.92
CA ILE A 26 2.48 5.66 4.31
C ILE A 26 3.39 4.96 5.31
N THR A 27 3.80 3.74 4.99
CA THR A 27 4.68 2.90 5.83
C THR A 27 6.14 2.95 5.42
N ALA A 28 6.46 3.48 4.23
CA ALA A 28 7.81 3.52 3.68
C ALA A 28 8.84 4.17 4.64
N GLU A 29 9.96 3.49 4.86
CA GLU A 29 11.05 3.95 5.73
C GLU A 29 11.89 5.05 5.08
N VAL A 30 12.04 5.02 3.75
CA VAL A 30 12.73 6.05 2.96
C VAL A 30 11.72 6.81 2.11
N ILE A 31 11.78 8.13 2.19
CA ILE A 31 10.91 9.05 1.45
C ILE A 31 11.75 9.94 0.53
N GLY A 32 11.44 9.92 -0.76
CA GLY A 32 11.97 10.86 -1.74
C GLY A 32 11.05 12.07 -1.90
N ILE A 33 11.48 13.24 -1.44
CA ILE A 33 10.78 14.51 -1.68
C ILE A 33 11.23 15.05 -3.04
N TYR A 34 10.37 14.95 -4.04
CA TYR A 34 10.73 15.23 -5.42
C TYR A 34 10.15 16.56 -5.90
N PHE A 35 10.99 17.58 -6.03
CA PHE A 35 10.62 18.89 -6.55
C PHE A 35 10.84 18.93 -8.06
N SER A 36 9.75 19.12 -8.81
CA SER A 36 9.78 19.05 -10.27
C SER A 36 8.64 19.83 -10.93
N ALA A 37 8.70 20.06 -12.24
CA ALA A 37 7.63 20.70 -13.00
C ALA A 37 7.63 20.30 -14.48
N HIS A 38 6.45 20.36 -15.10
CA HIS A 38 6.22 20.03 -16.51
C HIS A 38 7.00 20.93 -17.48
N TRP A 39 7.13 22.20 -17.13
CA TRP A 39 7.80 23.20 -17.97
C TRP A 39 9.33 23.09 -17.96
N CYS A 40 9.90 22.31 -17.02
CA CYS A 40 11.34 22.21 -16.80
C CYS A 40 11.97 21.10 -17.68
N PRO A 41 12.92 21.42 -18.59
CA PRO A 41 13.53 20.42 -19.48
C PRO A 41 14.29 19.32 -18.72
N GLY A 42 15.17 19.70 -17.79
CA GLY A 42 15.94 18.72 -17.00
C GLY A 42 15.05 17.82 -16.13
N CYS A 43 13.87 18.31 -15.75
CA CYS A 43 12.86 17.55 -15.03
C CYS A 43 12.28 16.45 -15.91
N LYS A 44 11.90 16.79 -17.14
CA LYS A 44 11.39 15.83 -18.14
C LYS A 44 12.41 14.75 -18.50
N THR A 45 13.72 15.06 -18.44
CA THR A 45 14.77 14.04 -18.60
C THR A 45 14.93 13.15 -17.36
N PHE A 46 14.84 13.72 -16.15
CA PHE A 46 15.10 12.97 -14.92
C PHE A 46 13.92 12.11 -14.46
N THR A 47 12.66 12.54 -14.66
CA THR A 47 11.47 11.81 -14.21
C THR A 47 11.39 10.37 -14.72
N PRO A 48 11.60 10.08 -16.02
CA PRO A 48 11.54 8.70 -16.51
C PRO A 48 12.58 7.80 -15.84
N ILE A 49 13.78 8.33 -15.57
CA ILE A 49 14.86 7.60 -14.89
C ILE A 49 14.44 7.30 -13.44
N LEU A 50 13.94 8.30 -12.72
CA LEU A 50 13.46 8.15 -11.35
C LEU A 50 12.27 7.18 -11.28
N SER A 51 11.35 7.21 -12.25
CA SER A 51 10.23 6.26 -12.35
C SER A 51 10.72 4.82 -12.51
N ASN A 52 11.78 4.59 -13.29
CA ASN A 52 12.37 3.25 -13.42
C ASN A 52 13.00 2.76 -12.11
N VAL A 53 13.73 3.63 -11.42
CA VAL A 53 14.31 3.33 -10.09
C VAL A 53 13.20 2.99 -9.09
N TYR A 54 12.16 3.83 -9.01
CA TYR A 54 11.02 3.61 -8.13
C TYR A 54 10.33 2.26 -8.43
N ASN A 55 10.00 1.99 -9.68
CA ASN A 55 9.34 0.74 -10.06
C ASN A 55 10.21 -0.49 -9.73
N THR A 56 11.54 -0.38 -9.87
CA THR A 56 12.48 -1.44 -9.47
C THR A 56 12.47 -1.64 -7.96
N ALA A 57 12.50 -0.56 -7.18
CA ALA A 57 12.39 -0.61 -5.71
C ALA A 57 11.09 -1.29 -5.27
N GLN A 58 9.96 -0.94 -5.87
CA GLN A 58 8.66 -1.57 -5.57
C GLN A 58 8.66 -3.07 -5.89
N LYS A 59 9.16 -3.46 -7.08
CA LYS A 59 9.29 -4.87 -7.48
C LYS A 59 10.23 -5.67 -6.59
N SER A 60 11.25 -5.03 -6.02
CA SER A 60 12.20 -5.63 -5.09
C SER A 60 11.77 -5.51 -3.61
N ASN A 61 10.50 -5.19 -3.36
CA ASN A 61 9.93 -5.06 -2.02
C ASN A 61 10.74 -4.11 -1.10
N LYS A 62 11.20 -2.99 -1.65
CA LYS A 62 11.96 -1.98 -0.89
C LYS A 62 11.04 -0.95 -0.25
N SER A 63 11.41 -0.50 0.95
CA SER A 63 10.70 0.50 1.74
C SER A 63 10.99 1.92 1.27
N PHE A 64 10.45 2.23 0.10
CA PHE A 64 10.69 3.49 -0.59
C PHE A 64 9.41 4.06 -1.16
N GLU A 65 9.14 5.33 -0.86
CA GLU A 65 8.04 6.09 -1.47
C GLU A 65 8.56 7.44 -1.94
N ILE A 66 7.96 8.00 -2.99
CA ILE A 66 8.25 9.34 -3.48
C ILE A 66 7.02 10.22 -3.31
N ILE A 67 7.22 11.45 -2.83
CA ILE A 67 6.19 12.47 -2.76
C ILE A 67 6.58 13.60 -3.71
N TYR A 68 5.81 13.74 -4.77
CA TYR A 68 5.96 14.81 -5.74
C TYR A 68 5.47 16.15 -5.17
N VAL A 69 6.35 17.15 -5.22
CA VAL A 69 6.07 18.54 -4.85
C VAL A 69 6.20 19.40 -6.12
N SER A 70 5.04 19.79 -6.66
CA SER A 70 4.99 20.44 -7.96
C SER A 70 5.43 21.90 -7.93
N HIS A 71 6.29 22.28 -8.86
CA HIS A 71 6.61 23.66 -9.22
C HIS A 71 5.89 24.11 -10.51
N ASP A 72 4.85 23.38 -10.93
CA ASP A 72 4.01 23.81 -12.04
C ASP A 72 3.26 25.10 -11.72
N ARG A 73 2.95 25.85 -12.78
CA ARG A 73 2.32 27.17 -12.69
C ARG A 73 0.81 27.11 -12.82
N SER A 74 0.27 25.94 -13.16
CA SER A 74 -1.16 25.71 -13.32
C SER A 74 -1.51 24.26 -12.98
N SER A 75 -2.74 24.04 -12.53
CA SER A 75 -3.26 22.69 -12.28
C SER A 75 -3.19 21.83 -13.55
N ALA A 76 -3.50 22.38 -14.73
CA ALA A 76 -3.44 21.61 -15.98
C ALA A 76 -2.03 21.04 -16.28
N GLN A 77 -0.99 21.83 -16.05
CA GLN A 77 0.40 21.37 -16.20
C GLN A 77 0.76 20.29 -15.16
N PHE A 78 0.32 20.50 -13.91
CA PHE A 78 0.47 19.50 -12.85
C PHE A 78 -0.19 18.18 -13.22
N GLU A 79 -1.46 18.20 -13.63
CA GLU A 79 -2.21 17.02 -14.01
C GLU A 79 -1.53 16.24 -15.14
N GLU A 80 -1.16 16.95 -16.21
CA GLU A 80 -0.59 16.30 -17.38
C GLU A 80 0.75 15.64 -17.07
N TYR A 81 1.59 16.30 -16.28
CA TYR A 81 2.89 15.75 -15.93
C TYR A 81 2.81 14.66 -14.88
N TYR A 82 1.97 14.83 -13.85
CA TYR A 82 1.82 13.86 -12.77
C TYR A 82 1.25 12.52 -13.26
N LYS A 83 0.45 12.51 -14.33
CA LYS A 83 0.04 11.26 -15.02
C LYS A 83 1.20 10.37 -15.44
N THR A 84 2.42 10.89 -15.56
CA THR A 84 3.61 10.10 -15.94
C THR A 84 4.35 9.48 -14.75
N MET A 85 3.93 9.78 -13.52
CA MET A 85 4.64 9.43 -12.30
C MET A 85 3.92 8.30 -11.53
N PRO A 86 4.64 7.27 -11.05
CA PRO A 86 4.06 6.11 -10.35
C PRO A 86 3.92 6.27 -8.82
N TRP A 87 4.11 7.47 -8.29
CA TRP A 87 4.18 7.75 -6.84
C TRP A 87 3.15 8.79 -6.39
N LEU A 88 3.16 9.18 -5.12
CA LEU A 88 2.21 10.14 -4.53
C LEU A 88 2.58 11.60 -4.84
N ALA A 89 1.62 12.51 -4.70
CA ALA A 89 1.82 13.95 -4.83
C ALA A 89 1.20 14.72 -3.68
N LEU A 90 1.88 15.81 -3.30
CA LEU A 90 1.25 16.88 -2.54
C LEU A 90 0.16 17.53 -3.41
N PRO A 91 -1.06 17.78 -2.88
CA PRO A 91 -2.08 18.48 -3.62
C PRO A 91 -1.56 19.81 -4.19
N PHE A 92 -1.92 20.12 -5.45
CA PHE A 92 -1.37 21.26 -6.19
C PHE A 92 -1.54 22.59 -5.44
N ASP A 93 -2.72 22.79 -4.84
CA ASP A 93 -3.07 24.01 -4.09
C ASP A 93 -2.57 24.01 -2.62
N SER A 94 -1.76 23.03 -2.23
CA SER A 94 -1.27 22.94 -0.85
C SER A 94 -0.29 24.08 -0.52
N THR A 95 -0.58 24.80 0.56
CA THR A 95 0.31 25.85 1.10
C THR A 95 1.64 25.27 1.63
N LEU A 96 1.69 23.97 1.90
CA LEU A 96 2.89 23.29 2.42
C LEU A 96 4.04 23.26 1.41
N LYS A 97 3.76 23.43 0.11
CA LYS A 97 4.78 23.51 -0.94
C LYS A 97 5.82 24.60 -0.64
N SER A 98 5.39 25.82 -0.30
CA SER A 98 6.31 26.93 -0.05
C SER A 98 7.16 26.71 1.20
N ILE A 99 6.54 26.11 2.23
CA ILE A 99 7.20 25.73 3.48
C ILE A 99 8.29 24.69 3.20
N LEU A 100 7.98 23.64 2.43
CA LEU A 100 8.93 22.60 2.06
C LEU A 100 10.09 23.16 1.23
N SER A 101 9.79 23.97 0.21
CA SER A 101 10.82 24.59 -0.62
C SER A 101 11.75 25.49 0.18
N SER A 102 11.22 26.25 1.14
CA SER A 102 12.02 27.10 2.04
C SER A 102 12.86 26.27 3.00
N LYS A 103 12.25 25.32 3.71
CA LYS A 103 12.90 24.44 4.68
C LYS A 103 14.11 23.70 4.09
N HIS A 104 13.96 23.21 2.87
CA HIS A 104 15.01 22.47 2.17
C HIS A 104 15.89 23.35 1.26
N GLN A 105 15.71 24.67 1.29
CA GLN A 105 16.48 25.64 0.52
C GLN A 105 16.53 25.30 -0.98
N ILE A 106 15.38 24.95 -1.55
CA ILE A 106 15.27 24.53 -2.94
C ILE A 106 15.54 25.73 -3.86
N LYS A 107 16.70 25.73 -4.51
CA LYS A 107 17.14 26.79 -5.44
C LYS A 107 16.85 26.48 -6.91
N GLY A 108 16.46 25.24 -7.22
CA GLY A 108 16.22 24.78 -8.59
C GLY A 108 15.58 23.40 -8.66
N ILE A 109 15.18 23.03 -9.87
CA ILE A 109 14.54 21.74 -10.18
C ILE A 109 15.21 21.10 -11.41
N PRO A 110 15.24 19.76 -11.54
CA PRO A 110 14.69 18.81 -10.57
C PRO A 110 15.61 18.67 -9.35
N THR A 111 15.01 18.59 -8.17
CA THR A 111 15.68 18.30 -6.89
C THR A 111 14.99 17.13 -6.22
N LEU A 112 15.78 16.18 -5.70
CA LEU A 112 15.30 15.04 -4.96
C LEU A 112 16.02 15.03 -3.61
N ILE A 113 15.24 14.97 -2.53
CA ILE A 113 15.76 14.85 -1.17
C ILE A 113 15.31 13.51 -0.63
N LEU A 114 16.27 12.69 -0.24
CA LEU A 114 16.03 11.41 0.40
C LEU A 114 16.04 11.62 1.91
N THR A 115 14.98 11.22 2.58
CA THR A 115 14.87 11.24 4.04
C THR A 115 14.48 9.88 4.58
N LYS A 116 14.79 9.62 5.84
CA LYS A 116 14.07 8.61 6.62
C LYS A 116 12.64 9.11 6.90
N ARG A 117 11.77 8.20 7.33
CA ARG A 117 10.37 8.49 7.70
C ARG A 117 10.23 9.51 8.84
N ASP A 118 11.23 9.62 9.71
CA ASP A 118 11.28 10.62 10.79
C ASP A 118 11.75 12.01 10.31
N GLY A 119 12.14 12.14 9.05
CA GLY A 119 12.63 13.38 8.43
C GLY A 119 14.14 13.55 8.44
N THR A 120 14.90 12.60 8.97
CA THR A 120 16.37 12.62 8.91
C THR A 120 16.82 12.58 7.45
N ILE A 121 17.58 13.59 7.01
CA ILE A 121 18.09 13.65 5.63
C ILE A 121 19.16 12.56 5.44
N ILE A 122 18.94 11.72 4.43
CA ILE A 122 19.89 10.72 3.94
C ILE A 122 20.78 11.36 2.87
N SER A 123 20.17 12.05 1.91
CA SER A 123 20.90 12.74 0.83
C SER A 123 20.07 13.85 0.18
N ASN A 124 20.76 14.86 -0.31
CA ASN A 124 20.20 15.93 -1.16
C ASN A 124 20.70 15.85 -2.62
N ASN A 125 21.45 14.80 -2.97
CA ASN A 125 22.00 14.62 -4.31
C ASN A 125 21.14 13.65 -5.11
N LYS A 126 20.38 14.19 -6.07
CA LYS A 126 19.55 13.38 -6.98
C LYS A 126 20.34 12.37 -7.83
N LYS A 127 21.67 12.47 -7.91
CA LYS A 127 22.49 11.48 -8.64
C LYS A 127 22.64 10.18 -7.86
N ASP A 128 22.42 10.17 -6.55
CA ASP A 128 22.61 8.98 -5.72
C ASP A 128 21.64 7.86 -6.12
N VAL A 129 20.43 8.20 -6.56
CA VAL A 129 19.46 7.20 -7.08
C VAL A 129 19.87 6.59 -8.43
N LEU A 130 20.90 7.13 -9.08
CA LEU A 130 21.45 6.59 -10.32
C LEU A 130 22.55 5.56 -10.06
N ASP A 131 23.05 5.48 -8.83
CA ASP A 131 24.01 4.45 -8.45
C ASP A 131 23.32 3.08 -8.50
N PRO A 132 23.87 2.07 -9.20
CA PRO A 132 23.31 0.72 -9.24
C PRO A 132 23.10 0.09 -7.85
N SER A 133 23.88 0.50 -6.85
CA SER A 133 23.76 0.01 -5.47
C SER A 133 22.62 0.66 -4.70
N PHE A 134 22.01 1.75 -5.19
CA PHE A 134 20.94 2.47 -4.49
C PHE A 134 19.77 1.56 -4.10
N ILE A 135 19.29 0.74 -5.03
CA ILE A 135 18.18 -0.19 -4.75
C ILE A 135 18.57 -1.15 -3.62
N ASN A 136 19.81 -1.62 -3.61
CA ASN A 136 20.29 -2.56 -2.59
C ASN A 136 20.48 -1.90 -1.23
N SER A 137 20.81 -0.60 -1.19
CA SER A 137 20.97 0.16 0.05
C SER A 137 19.64 0.55 0.70
N LEU A 138 18.53 0.53 -0.05
CA LEU A 138 17.20 0.75 0.52
C LEU A 138 16.83 -0.38 1.49
N PRO A 139 16.21 -0.04 2.64
CA PRO A 139 15.61 -1.05 3.51
C PRO A 139 14.55 -1.82 2.73
N THR A 140 14.39 -3.10 3.02
CA THR A 140 13.22 -3.86 2.57
C THR A 140 11.99 -3.35 3.30
N GLN A 141 10.81 -3.43 2.70
CA GLN A 141 9.55 -3.18 3.41
C GLN A 141 9.54 -4.06 4.65
N ASN A 142 9.71 -3.42 5.80
CA ASN A 142 9.63 -4.05 7.09
C ASN A 142 8.15 -4.08 7.41
N ASN A 143 7.48 -5.21 7.15
CA ASN A 143 6.06 -5.41 7.48
C ASN A 143 5.80 -5.42 9.01
N ASN A 144 6.70 -4.85 9.82
CA ASN A 144 6.79 -4.97 11.27
C ASN A 144 6.46 -3.67 12.02
N ALA A 145 5.84 -2.68 11.36
CA ALA A 145 5.29 -1.50 12.03
C ALA A 145 3.78 -1.70 12.29
N ILE A 146 3.40 -2.63 13.18
CA ILE A 146 2.01 -3.06 13.46
C ILE A 146 1.17 -3.03 12.18
N GLN A 147 1.62 -3.78 11.18
CA GLN A 147 0.82 -4.11 10.04
C GLN A 147 0.25 -5.47 10.39
N GLU A 148 -1.04 -5.54 10.69
CA GLU A 148 -1.77 -6.81 10.78
C GLU A 148 -1.28 -7.68 9.60
N ASN A 149 -0.45 -8.70 9.88
CA ASN A 149 -0.15 -9.71 8.88
C ASN A 149 -1.26 -10.76 8.99
N LEU A 150 -1.53 -11.48 7.90
CA LEU A 150 -2.65 -12.43 7.88
C LEU A 150 -2.56 -13.44 9.03
N GLU A 151 -1.36 -13.89 9.38
CA GLU A 151 -1.14 -14.81 10.50
C GLU A 151 -1.55 -14.21 11.85
N GLU A 152 -1.22 -12.94 12.11
CA GLU A 152 -1.60 -12.25 13.35
C GLU A 152 -3.12 -12.06 13.44
N LEU A 153 -3.77 -11.69 12.33
CA LEU A 153 -5.24 -11.62 12.27
C LEU A 153 -5.89 -12.97 12.57
N ILE A 154 -5.32 -14.05 12.02
CA ILE A 154 -5.79 -15.40 12.27
C ILE A 154 -5.53 -15.80 13.72
N VAL A 155 -4.37 -15.50 14.29
CA VAL A 155 -4.04 -15.77 15.71
C VAL A 155 -4.97 -15.01 16.64
N GLN A 156 -5.29 -13.74 16.35
CA GLN A 156 -6.26 -12.96 17.11
C GLN A 156 -7.65 -13.60 17.06
N PHE A 157 -8.08 -14.07 15.87
CA PHE A 157 -9.34 -14.79 15.73
C PHE A 157 -9.35 -16.12 16.48
N ILE A 158 -8.27 -16.90 16.41
CA ILE A 158 -8.13 -18.18 17.12
C ILE A 158 -8.13 -17.98 18.64
N SER A 159 -7.51 -16.90 19.12
CA SER A 159 -7.43 -16.58 20.54
C SER A 159 -8.71 -15.95 21.10
N ASP A 160 -9.72 -15.68 20.26
CA ASP A 160 -10.98 -15.09 20.70
C ASP A 160 -11.83 -16.12 21.45
N THR A 161 -11.83 -16.01 22.78
CA THR A 161 -12.59 -16.88 23.70
C THR A 161 -14.10 -16.87 23.49
N LYS A 162 -14.64 -15.99 22.63
CA LYS A 162 -16.05 -15.97 22.24
C LYS A 162 -16.49 -17.22 21.47
N PHE A 163 -15.56 -17.91 20.81
CA PHE A 163 -15.85 -19.05 19.96
C PHE A 163 -15.09 -20.30 20.39
N ASP A 164 -15.70 -21.47 20.18
CA ASP A 164 -15.00 -22.73 20.34
C ASP A 164 -14.09 -23.03 19.13
N THR A 165 -13.14 -23.95 19.32
CA THR A 165 -12.18 -24.36 18.29
C THR A 165 -12.88 -24.85 17.01
N SER A 166 -14.04 -25.49 17.14
CA SER A 166 -14.81 -26.02 16.01
C SER A 166 -15.37 -24.91 15.12
N PHE A 167 -15.92 -23.86 15.72
CA PHE A 167 -16.41 -22.68 15.01
C PHE A 167 -15.27 -21.96 14.29
N THR A 168 -14.15 -21.73 14.98
CA THR A 168 -12.96 -21.08 14.43
C THR A 168 -12.44 -21.84 13.22
N TYR A 169 -12.25 -23.16 13.35
CA TYR A 169 -11.84 -24.03 12.26
C TYR A 169 -12.81 -23.97 11.07
N LEU A 170 -14.12 -24.07 11.32
CA LEU A 170 -15.12 -24.07 10.25
C LEU A 170 -15.17 -22.73 9.50
N SER A 171 -14.94 -21.63 10.21
CA SER A 171 -14.87 -20.28 9.65
C SER A 171 -13.64 -20.12 8.75
N LEU A 172 -12.45 -20.45 9.26
CA LEU A 172 -11.20 -20.42 8.49
C LEU A 172 -11.28 -21.34 7.27
N LYS A 173 -11.76 -22.58 7.42
CA LYS A 173 -12.00 -23.51 6.32
C LYS A 173 -12.95 -22.96 5.26
N THR A 174 -13.96 -22.21 5.67
CA THR A 174 -14.89 -21.56 4.74
C THR A 174 -14.18 -20.48 3.93
N ILE A 175 -13.34 -19.65 4.55
CA ILE A 175 -12.52 -18.64 3.87
C ILE A 175 -11.55 -19.31 2.88
N THR A 176 -10.84 -20.36 3.31
CA THR A 176 -9.92 -21.13 2.45
C THR A 176 -10.63 -21.69 1.22
N ASN A 177 -11.85 -22.20 1.37
CA ASN A 177 -12.67 -22.67 0.25
C ASN A 177 -13.07 -21.55 -0.71
N VAL A 178 -13.40 -20.35 -0.19
CA VAL A 178 -13.66 -19.17 -1.03
C VAL A 178 -12.42 -18.85 -1.87
N PHE A 179 -11.24 -18.81 -1.26
CA PHE A 179 -10.00 -18.48 -1.97
C PHE A 179 -9.66 -19.54 -3.01
N SER A 180 -9.78 -20.83 -2.65
CA SER A 180 -9.59 -21.96 -3.57
C SER A 180 -10.49 -21.83 -4.80
N ASN A 181 -11.76 -21.47 -4.62
CA ASN A 181 -12.70 -21.30 -5.73
C ASN A 181 -12.31 -20.15 -6.66
N ILE A 182 -11.87 -19.01 -6.12
CA ILE A 182 -11.39 -17.87 -6.91
C ILE A 182 -10.12 -18.25 -7.67
N ILE A 183 -9.15 -18.88 -7.00
CA ILE A 183 -7.87 -19.28 -7.58
C ILE A 183 -8.07 -20.29 -8.72
N LYS A 184 -8.98 -21.27 -8.55
CA LYS A 184 -9.30 -22.28 -9.57
C LYS A 184 -10.13 -21.73 -10.73
N ASN A 185 -10.87 -20.64 -10.51
CA ASN A 185 -11.80 -20.07 -11.48
C ASN A 185 -11.63 -18.54 -11.59
N PRO A 186 -10.45 -18.06 -12.00
CA PRO A 186 -10.16 -16.62 -12.03
C PRO A 186 -11.13 -15.90 -12.97
N GLY A 187 -11.65 -14.75 -12.52
CA GLY A 187 -12.60 -13.93 -13.28
C GLY A 187 -14.06 -14.41 -13.30
N VAL A 188 -14.37 -15.57 -12.73
CA VAL A 188 -15.76 -16.07 -12.69
C VAL A 188 -16.56 -15.37 -11.59
N VAL A 189 -17.43 -14.44 -11.98
CA VAL A 189 -18.17 -13.49 -11.12
C VAL A 189 -18.81 -14.12 -9.88
N LYS A 190 -19.39 -15.32 -9.98
CA LYS A 190 -20.08 -15.97 -8.85
C LYS A 190 -19.15 -16.29 -7.68
N TYR A 191 -17.86 -16.53 -7.93
CA TYR A 191 -16.87 -16.84 -6.89
C TYR A 191 -16.24 -15.57 -6.30
N LEU A 192 -16.37 -14.43 -6.97
CA LEU A 192 -15.84 -13.14 -6.53
C LEU A 192 -16.73 -12.44 -5.51
N LYS A 193 -17.94 -12.97 -5.23
CA LYS A 193 -18.95 -12.31 -4.41
C LYS A 193 -19.42 -13.22 -3.27
N LEU A 194 -19.41 -12.70 -2.04
CA LEU A 194 -19.99 -13.35 -0.87
C LEU A 194 -21.26 -12.61 -0.46
N ASN A 195 -22.41 -13.28 -0.53
CA ASN A 195 -23.69 -12.69 -0.16
C ASN A 195 -23.86 -12.65 1.37
N LYS A 196 -23.96 -11.44 1.94
CA LYS A 196 -24.11 -11.20 3.39
C LYS A 196 -25.42 -11.77 3.97
N THR A 197 -26.45 -11.93 3.13
CA THR A 197 -27.74 -12.49 3.55
C THR A 197 -27.75 -14.01 3.63
N SER A 198 -26.77 -14.68 3.01
CA SER A 198 -26.71 -16.14 2.97
C SER A 198 -26.50 -16.74 4.36
N THR A 199 -27.12 -17.90 4.60
CA THR A 199 -26.98 -18.62 5.87
C THR A 199 -25.52 -18.96 6.17
N ALA A 200 -24.74 -19.32 5.15
CA ALA A 200 -23.32 -19.61 5.31
C ALA A 200 -22.53 -18.39 5.80
N PHE A 201 -22.80 -17.20 5.25
CA PHE A 201 -22.14 -15.97 5.69
C PHE A 201 -22.54 -15.62 7.13
N LYS A 202 -23.84 -15.59 7.43
CA LYS A 202 -24.36 -15.25 8.77
C LYS A 202 -23.80 -16.15 9.86
N ASN A 203 -23.71 -17.46 9.58
CA ASN A 203 -23.34 -18.44 10.59
C ASN A 203 -21.83 -18.65 10.71
N LYS A 204 -21.02 -18.27 9.71
CA LYS A 204 -19.60 -18.63 9.68
C LYS A 204 -18.64 -17.48 9.37
N LEU A 205 -19.13 -16.35 8.86
CA LEU A 205 -18.28 -15.26 8.38
C LEU A 205 -18.65 -13.88 8.94
N ASN A 206 -19.81 -13.75 9.59
CA ASN A 206 -20.29 -12.49 10.15
C ASN A 206 -19.71 -12.19 11.54
N ASP A 207 -18.38 -12.16 11.62
CA ASP A 207 -17.62 -11.75 12.81
C ASP A 207 -16.58 -10.69 12.43
N VAL A 208 -16.29 -9.78 13.36
CA VAL A 208 -15.38 -8.65 13.13
C VAL A 208 -13.97 -9.11 12.73
N ASN A 209 -13.46 -10.18 13.33
CA ASN A 209 -12.12 -10.68 13.03
C ASN A 209 -12.08 -11.34 11.64
N ILE A 210 -13.15 -12.04 11.27
CA ILE A 210 -13.28 -12.64 9.93
C ILE A 210 -13.41 -11.56 8.86
N ILE A 211 -14.18 -10.50 9.13
CA ILE A 211 -14.32 -9.37 8.22
C ILE A 211 -12.96 -8.69 7.99
N LYS A 212 -12.15 -8.50 9.04
CA LYS A 212 -10.77 -8.01 8.90
C LYS A 212 -9.92 -8.92 8.01
N ILE A 213 -9.97 -10.23 8.21
CA ILE A 213 -9.26 -11.23 7.38
C ILE A 213 -9.68 -11.10 5.92
N LEU A 214 -10.98 -11.04 5.62
CA LEU A 214 -11.50 -10.89 4.26
C LEU A 214 -11.02 -9.58 3.62
N THR A 215 -11.09 -8.47 4.35
CA THR A 215 -10.63 -7.17 3.87
C THR A 215 -9.13 -7.14 3.60
N PHE A 216 -8.32 -7.72 4.50
CA PHE A 216 -6.89 -7.88 4.30
C PHE A 216 -6.57 -8.67 3.02
N CYS A 217 -7.36 -9.71 2.75
CA CYS A 217 -7.22 -10.55 1.57
C CYS A 217 -7.82 -9.96 0.28
N GLY A 218 -8.19 -8.67 0.27
CA GLY A 218 -8.61 -7.96 -0.94
C GLY A 218 -10.13 -7.98 -1.22
N PHE A 219 -10.95 -8.36 -0.23
CA PHE A 219 -12.40 -8.22 -0.34
C PHE A 219 -12.86 -6.85 0.15
N LYS A 220 -13.68 -6.19 -0.66
CA LYS A 220 -14.34 -4.95 -0.29
C LYS A 220 -15.76 -5.19 0.15
N GLU A 221 -16.11 -4.62 1.29
CA GLU A 221 -17.47 -4.67 1.80
C GLU A 221 -18.39 -3.70 1.06
N THR A 222 -19.61 -4.14 0.77
CA THR A 222 -20.74 -3.35 0.30
C THR A 222 -21.96 -3.62 1.18
N ALA A 223 -23.09 -2.97 0.90
CA ALA A 223 -24.33 -3.21 1.64
C ALA A 223 -24.74 -4.70 1.62
N GLU A 224 -24.63 -5.36 0.45
CA GLU A 224 -25.17 -6.71 0.23
C GLU A 224 -24.08 -7.78 0.10
N TYR A 225 -22.86 -7.40 -0.28
CA TYR A 225 -21.80 -8.34 -0.63
C TYR A 225 -20.44 -7.98 -0.05
N PHE A 226 -19.57 -8.98 0.11
CA PHE A 226 -18.13 -8.80 0.01
C PHE A 226 -17.68 -9.16 -1.41
N ILE A 227 -16.89 -8.30 -2.04
CA ILE A 227 -16.47 -8.44 -3.45
C ILE A 227 -14.94 -8.47 -3.54
N PHE A 228 -14.39 -9.49 -4.17
CA PHE A 228 -12.96 -9.54 -4.51
C PHE A 228 -12.69 -8.72 -5.78
N GLU A 229 -11.98 -7.58 -5.64
CA GLU A 229 -11.79 -6.62 -6.74
C GLU A 229 -10.52 -6.89 -7.58
N ASN A 230 -9.53 -7.62 -7.05
CA ASN A 230 -8.23 -7.81 -7.71
C ASN A 230 -8.22 -9.01 -8.69
N ILE A 231 -8.97 -8.90 -9.78
CA ILE A 231 -9.19 -9.99 -10.73
C ILE A 231 -7.98 -10.23 -11.65
N GLU A 232 -7.17 -9.20 -11.90
CA GLU A 232 -6.05 -9.24 -12.85
C GLU A 232 -4.77 -9.87 -12.25
N ASP A 233 -4.57 -9.78 -10.93
CA ASP A 233 -3.42 -10.36 -10.24
C ASP A 233 -3.83 -11.04 -8.92
N ILE A 234 -3.94 -12.37 -8.96
CA ILE A 234 -4.28 -13.20 -7.80
C ILE A 234 -3.05 -13.71 -7.02
N THR A 235 -1.85 -13.18 -7.27
CA THR A 235 -0.60 -13.66 -6.63
C THR A 235 -0.66 -13.54 -5.11
N SER A 236 -1.11 -12.40 -4.59
CA SER A 236 -1.28 -12.19 -3.15
C SER A 236 -2.36 -13.13 -2.56
N LEU A 237 -3.46 -13.37 -3.29
CA LEU A 237 -4.50 -14.30 -2.83
C LEU A 237 -3.99 -15.74 -2.72
N LYS A 238 -3.11 -16.18 -3.64
CA LYS A 238 -2.45 -17.49 -3.56
C LYS A 238 -1.57 -17.60 -2.32
N GLN A 239 -0.77 -16.58 -2.01
CA GLN A 239 0.05 -16.56 -0.80
C GLN A 239 -0.81 -16.65 0.47
N HIS A 240 -1.90 -15.90 0.54
CA HIS A 240 -2.84 -15.95 1.65
C HIS A 240 -3.54 -17.32 1.79
N TYR A 241 -3.85 -17.96 0.67
CA TYR A 241 -4.41 -19.31 0.64
C TYR A 241 -3.45 -20.35 1.24
N GLU A 242 -2.16 -20.29 0.91
CA GLU A 242 -1.14 -21.20 1.48
C GLU A 242 -1.02 -21.02 3.00
N ILE A 243 -0.99 -19.77 3.49
CA ILE A 243 -0.94 -19.47 4.94
C ILE A 243 -2.15 -20.10 5.67
N LEU A 244 -3.36 -19.86 5.17
CA LEU A 244 -4.58 -20.43 5.75
C LEU A 244 -4.59 -21.96 5.72
N THR A 245 -4.05 -22.57 4.67
CA THR A 245 -3.98 -24.03 4.53
C THR A 245 -3.03 -24.62 5.57
N ASN A 246 -1.82 -24.07 5.71
CA ASN A 246 -0.85 -24.50 6.72
C ASN A 246 -1.40 -24.40 8.14
N ILE A 247 -2.14 -23.32 8.45
CA ILE A 247 -2.78 -23.16 9.77
C ILE A 247 -3.89 -24.20 9.96
N LEU A 248 -4.73 -24.45 8.96
CA LEU A 248 -5.77 -25.48 9.07
C LEU A 248 -5.21 -26.89 9.22
N GLU A 249 -4.01 -27.16 8.69
CA GLU A 249 -3.31 -28.42 8.89
C GLU A 249 -2.87 -28.59 10.35
N SER A 250 -2.39 -27.52 11.00
CA SER A 250 -1.97 -27.57 12.42
C SER A 250 -3.13 -27.84 13.39
N PHE A 251 -4.37 -27.49 13.02
CA PHE A 251 -5.57 -27.85 13.79
C PHE A 251 -5.80 -29.36 13.87
N ASN A 252 -5.36 -30.14 12.87
CA ASN A 252 -5.57 -31.59 12.85
C ASN A 252 -4.40 -32.38 13.47
N SER A 253 -3.34 -31.70 13.93
CA SER A 253 -2.18 -32.32 14.58
C SER A 253 -2.25 -32.33 16.11
N GLU A 254 -3.33 -31.79 16.70
CA GLU A 254 -3.56 -31.75 18.15
C GLU A 254 -4.66 -32.72 18.65
N ASP A 255 -5.20 -33.57 17.76
CA ASP A 255 -6.07 -34.72 18.08
C ASP A 255 -5.29 -36.05 17.99
#